data_AF-A0A2W4LN77-F1
#
_entry.id   AF-A0A2W4LN77-F1
#
_cell.length_a   1.000
_cell.length_b   1.000
_cell.length_c   1.000
_cell.angle_alpha   90.00
_cell.angle_beta   90.00
_cell.angle_gamma   90.00
#
_symmetry.space_group_name_H-M   'P 1'
#
loop_
_entity.id
_entity.type
_entity.pdbx_description
1 polymer ?
#
loop_
_entity_poly.entity_id
_entity_poly.type
_entity_poly.pdbx_seq_one_letter_code
_entity_poly.pdbx_strand_id
1 'polypeptide(L)' 'GLLRAEAEPVSELEDVQILTAGAYHALAATDDGVWAWGWNLNAQLGGDDVGEVRDVPARVWE' A
#
# COMPACT_ATOMS: atom_id res chain seq x y z
N GLY A 1 11.23 7.81 27.75
CA GLY A 1 11.25 8.56 26.49
C GLY A 1 10.16 7.99 25.63
N LEU A 2 9.12 8.77 25.34
CA LEU A 2 8.05 8.33 24.44
C LEU A 2 8.61 8.37 23.02
N LEU A 3 8.63 7.22 22.34
CA LEU A 3 8.86 7.14 20.90
C LEU A 3 7.77 8.01 20.24
N ARG A 4 8.13 9.20 19.78
CA ARG A 4 7.29 9.93 18.83
C ARG A 4 7.47 9.22 17.50
N ALA A 5 6.56 8.31 17.17
CA ALA A 5 6.37 7.90 15.80
C ALA A 5 5.71 9.08 15.09
N GLU A 6 6.53 9.94 14.51
CA GLU A 6 6.04 11.04 13.66
C GLU A 6 5.66 10.43 12.31
N ALA A 7 4.54 10.90 11.76
CA ALA A 7 4.13 10.45 10.44
C ALA A 7 5.09 11.03 9.41
N GLU A 8 5.80 10.16 8.70
CA GLU A 8 6.63 10.53 7.55
C GLU A 8 5.82 10.27 6.27
N PRO A 9 5.87 11.19 5.30
CA PRO A 9 5.23 10.98 4.01
C PRO A 9 5.88 9.80 3.28
N VAL A 10 5.06 9.00 2.59
CA VAL A 10 5.55 7.94 1.71
C VAL A 10 5.73 8.55 0.33
N SER A 11 6.99 8.83 -0.04
CA SER A 11 7.36 9.54 -1.27
C SER A 11 6.86 8.87 -2.56
N GLU A 12 6.66 7.55 -2.55
CA GLU A 12 6.14 6.80 -3.70
C GLU A 12 4.63 6.97 -3.94
N LEU A 13 3.92 7.62 -3.01
CA LEU A 13 2.48 7.87 -3.09
C LEU A 13 2.22 9.37 -3.22
N GLU A 14 2.20 9.85 -4.45
CA GLU A 14 1.83 11.23 -4.78
C GLU A 14 0.37 11.30 -5.26
N ASP A 15 -0.29 12.43 -5.01
CA ASP A 15 -1.65 12.72 -5.49
C ASP A 15 -2.70 11.62 -5.25
N VAL A 16 -2.67 11.00 -4.06
CA VAL A 16 -3.61 9.95 -3.65
C VAL A 16 -5.04 10.49 -3.63
N GLN A 17 -5.88 9.96 -4.52
CA GLN A 17 -7.29 10.31 -4.65
C GLN A 17 -8.18 9.45 -3.74
N ILE A 18 -7.83 8.16 -3.60
CA ILE A 18 -8.59 7.19 -2.81
C ILE A 18 -7.62 6.35 -1.99
N LEU A 19 -7.94 6.16 -0.71
CA LEU A 19 -7.20 5.27 0.20
C LEU A 19 -8.19 4.34 0.91
N THR A 20 -7.86 3.05 0.94
CA THR A 20 -8.60 2.04 1.68
C THR A 20 -7.63 1.17 2.49
N ALA A 21 -8.09 0.71 3.66
CA ALA A 21 -7.35 -0.20 4.51
C ALA A 21 -8.24 -1.38 4.92
N GLY A 22 -7.74 -2.59 4.72
CA GLY A 22 -8.27 -3.82 5.29
C GLY A 22 -7.60 -4.16 6.62
N ALA A 23 -7.73 -5.41 7.06
CA ALA A 23 -7.16 -5.86 8.34
C ALA A 23 -5.62 -5.77 8.38
N TYR A 24 -4.96 -6.11 7.27
CA TYR A 24 -3.50 -6.17 7.17
C TYR A 24 -2.97 -5.71 5.81
N HIS A 25 -3.80 -5.06 4.99
CA HIS A 25 -3.41 -4.54 3.68
C HIS A 25 -4.04 -3.17 3.45
N ALA A 26 -3.49 -2.41 2.52
CA ALA A 26 -4.05 -1.13 2.09
C ALA A 26 -3.86 -0.97 0.58
N LEU A 27 -4.78 -0.21 -0.02
CA LEU A 27 -4.73 0.16 -1.42
C LEU A 27 -4.87 1.68 -1.54
N ALA A 28 -4.10 2.27 -2.43
CA ALA A 28 -4.19 3.67 -2.82
C ALA A 28 -4.42 3.76 -4.34
N ALA A 29 -5.34 4.63 -4.76
CA ALA A 29 -5.46 5.03 -6.16
C ALA A 29 -4.99 6.47 -6.30
N THR A 30 -4.15 6.72 -7.29
CA THR A 30 -3.67 8.05 -7.69
C THR A 30 -3.96 8.23 -9.19
N ASP A 31 -3.60 9.38 -9.75
CA ASP A 31 -3.71 9.62 -11.19
C ASP A 31 -2.78 8.74 -12.04
N ASP A 32 -1.71 8.19 -11.43
CA ASP A 32 -0.72 7.35 -12.11
C ASP A 32 -0.99 5.84 -11.97
N GLY A 33 -2.05 5.42 -11.26
CA GLY A 33 -2.44 4.01 -11.16
C GLY A 33 -2.97 3.57 -9.79
N VAL A 34 -2.71 2.29 -9.44
CA VAL A 34 -3.09 1.73 -8.14
C VAL A 34 -1.89 1.10 -7.46
N TRP A 35 -1.74 1.39 -6.18
CA TRP A 35 -0.73 0.83 -5.29
C TRP A 35 -1.38 -0.03 -4.23
N ALA A 36 -0.70 -1.10 -3.85
CA ALA A 36 -1.12 -1.96 -2.76
C ALA A 36 0.08 -2.40 -1.92
N TRP A 37 -0.13 -2.46 -0.59
CA TRP A 37 0.86 -2.95 0.37
C TRP A 37 0.20 -3.68 1.53
N GLY A 38 1.02 -4.40 2.28
CA GLY A 38 0.66 -5.23 3.41
C GLY A 38 0.61 -6.72 3.03
N TRP A 39 -0.28 -7.44 3.70
CA TRP A 39 -0.30 -8.90 3.69
C TRP A 39 -0.98 -9.45 2.43
N ASN A 40 -0.28 -10.31 1.68
CA ASN A 40 -0.77 -10.85 0.41
C ASN A 40 -0.99 -12.38 0.42
N LEU A 41 -1.12 -13.02 1.59
CA LEU A 41 -1.33 -14.48 1.66
C LEU A 41 -2.60 -14.97 0.95
N ASN A 42 -3.59 -14.09 0.77
CA ASN A 42 -4.84 -14.40 0.07
C ASN A 42 -4.98 -13.62 -1.25
N ALA A 43 -3.87 -13.21 -1.89
CA ALA A 43 -3.89 -12.41 -3.13
C ALA A 43 -4.68 -11.09 -2.99
N GLN A 44 -4.66 -10.47 -1.81
CA GLN A 44 -5.44 -9.27 -1.48
C GLN A 44 -4.95 -8.01 -2.18
N LEU A 45 -3.66 -7.98 -2.54
CA LEU A 45 -3.05 -6.80 -3.17
C LEU A 45 -3.36 -6.70 -4.66
N GLY A 46 -3.78 -7.82 -5.29
CA GLY A 46 -3.84 -7.94 -6.75
C GLY A 46 -2.45 -8.10 -7.38
N GLY A 47 -2.42 -8.42 -8.68
CA GLY A 47 -1.19 -8.70 -9.42
C GLY A 47 -0.81 -10.19 -9.46
N ASP A 48 0.40 -10.46 -9.94
CA ASP A 48 0.91 -11.82 -10.19
C ASP A 48 1.64 -12.44 -8.99
N ASP A 49 1.90 -11.65 -7.95
CA ASP A 49 2.54 -12.11 -6.72
C ASP A 49 1.49 -12.53 -5.71
N VAL A 50 1.57 -13.79 -5.25
CA VAL A 50 0.67 -14.36 -4.25
C VAL A 50 1.52 -14.93 -3.12
N GLY A 51 1.13 -14.69 -1.87
CA GLY A 51 1.79 -15.30 -0.72
C GLY A 51 2.89 -14.47 -0.06
N GLU A 52 3.20 -13.29 -0.57
CA GLU A 52 4.27 -12.43 -0.01
C GLU A 52 3.72 -11.27 0.83
N VAL A 53 4.55 -10.69 1.69
CA VAL A 53 4.22 -9.44 2.38
C VAL A 53 4.90 -8.31 1.62
N ARG A 54 4.18 -7.21 1.38
CA ARG A 54 4.77 -5.97 0.87
C ARG A 54 4.81 -4.93 1.97
N ASP A 55 5.99 -4.60 2.46
CA ASP A 55 6.14 -3.60 3.52
C ASP A 55 6.08 -2.14 2.99
N VAL A 56 6.10 -1.97 1.67
CA VAL A 56 6.01 -0.66 0.98
C VAL A 56 4.97 -0.72 -0.14
N PRO A 57 4.33 0.41 -0.51
CA PRO A 57 3.44 0.50 -1.66
C PRO A 57 4.10 0.01 -2.94
N ALA A 58 3.48 -0.98 -3.60
CA ALA A 58 3.87 -1.42 -4.93
C ALA A 58 2.74 -1.16 -5.91
N ARG A 59 3.08 -0.67 -7.10
CA ARG A 59 2.12 -0.46 -8.18
C ARG A 59 1.61 -1.83 -8.66
N VAL A 60 0.29 -2.02 -8.61
CA VAL A 60 -0.40 -3.27 -9.00
C VAL A 60 -1.28 -3.09 -10.24
N TRP A 61 -1.50 -1.85 -10.66
CA TRP A 61 -2.23 -1.51 -11.88
C TRP A 61 -1.82 -0.13 -12.43
N GLU A 62 -1.99 0.07 -13.75
CA GLU A 62 -1.64 1.31 -14.47
C GLU A 62 -2.82 2.21 -14.77
#